data_AF-A0A848XN33-F1
#
_entry.id   AF-A0A848XN33-F1
#
_cell.length_a   1.000
_cell.length_b   1.000
_cell.length_c   1.000
_cell.angle_alpha   90.00
_cell.angle_beta   90.00
_cell.angle_gamma   90.00
#
_symmetry.space_group_name_H-M   'P 1'
#
loop_
_entity.id
_entity.type
_entity.pdbx_description
1 polymer ?
#
loop_
_entity_poly.entity_id
_entity_poly.type
_entity_poly.pdbx_seq_one_letter_code
_entity_poly.pdbx_strand_id
1 'polypeptide(L)'
;SLLLLTPPGGCLALLRYLQTPRIRWGLGVWGFLAAGLLTKGPPALILLSGMMVGLALLSPHRRRLLGLRPWIGVPVALAPLFVWGWATWRVDGGAFVRWMVDWYILERRSGVFGQRGPPGAYLLGFTLFLLPWFWILPAALVRSFRRGRWRRRRVHTLLLWLAWGWLFYELIPSKLPTYTLGAYPALAFLIAMEIRRLGRTRLAKPHRAGLVVHGLVLLGLTAASLLAPSLPGVSNAGPFIAAGFWLLLVGGAGLVLIGRNRLQEGLGASAAASLGFLVIYCGWGVPALTSRLHTTATVAEETRRLAPPHATVAVPPRLGLPSLPLALTWNGLTPVLDSLADYRITTEPPSQAPLSVIDGWMPDRGRAVRYWILAGR
;
A
#
# COMPACT_ATOMS: atom_id res chain seq x y z
N SER A 1 0.49 6.84 7.49
CA SER A 1 0.43 6.34 8.89
C SER A 1 -1.00 6.05 9.36
N LEU A 2 -1.98 6.97 9.26
CA LEU A 2 -3.38 6.74 9.69
C LEU A 2 -4.10 5.57 8.99
N LEU A 3 -3.83 5.38 7.69
CA LEU A 3 -4.41 4.31 6.85
C LEU A 3 -4.10 2.88 7.35
N LEU A 4 -2.95 2.70 8.00
CA LEU A 4 -2.52 1.41 8.56
C LEU A 4 -3.10 1.16 9.95
N LEU A 5 -3.47 2.24 10.66
CA LEU A 5 -3.91 2.18 12.04
C LEU A 5 -5.42 2.05 12.14
N THR A 6 -6.19 2.72 11.27
CA THR A 6 -7.62 2.87 11.49
C THR A 6 -8.43 1.59 11.24
N PRO A 7 -8.46 0.95 10.04
CA PRO A 7 -9.24 -0.27 9.87
C PRO A 7 -8.73 -1.46 10.71
N PRO A 8 -7.41 -1.74 10.78
CA PRO A 8 -6.88 -2.76 11.68
C PRO A 8 -7.10 -2.52 13.17
N GLY A 9 -7.02 -1.27 13.61
CA GLY A 9 -7.32 -0.88 14.99
C GLY A 9 -8.75 -1.24 15.37
N GLY A 10 -9.71 -1.00 14.48
CA GLY A 10 -11.10 -1.44 14.64
C GLY A 10 -11.23 -2.95 14.76
N CYS A 11 -10.53 -3.72 13.91
CA CYS A 11 -10.52 -5.19 13.98
C CYS A 11 -9.90 -5.72 15.28
N LEU A 12 -8.81 -5.10 15.77
CA LEU A 12 -8.20 -5.41 17.07
C LEU A 12 -9.16 -5.10 18.23
N ALA A 13 -9.81 -3.95 18.20
CA ALA A 13 -10.81 -3.56 19.18
C ALA A 13 -11.97 -4.56 19.20
N LEU A 14 -12.46 -4.99 18.02
CA LEU A 14 -13.50 -6.00 17.89
C LEU A 14 -13.05 -7.36 18.45
N LEU A 15 -11.84 -7.80 18.11
CA LEU A 15 -11.24 -9.02 18.67
C LEU A 15 -11.18 -8.98 20.20
N ARG A 16 -10.72 -7.86 20.77
CA ARG A 16 -10.62 -7.65 22.23
C ARG A 16 -12.00 -7.57 22.87
N TYR A 17 -12.94 -6.86 22.27
CA TYR A 17 -14.33 -6.78 22.75
C TYR A 17 -14.97 -8.16 22.85
N LEU A 18 -14.85 -8.97 21.81
CA LEU A 18 -15.42 -10.31 21.82
C LEU A 18 -14.78 -11.20 22.91
N GLN A 19 -13.53 -10.94 23.31
CA GLN A 19 -12.83 -11.66 24.39
C GLN A 19 -13.22 -11.16 25.77
N THR A 20 -13.20 -9.85 25.96
CA THR A 20 -13.53 -9.15 27.21
C THR A 20 -14.43 -7.96 26.85
N PRO A 21 -15.77 -8.11 26.93
CA PRO A 21 -16.71 -7.09 26.48
C PRO A 21 -16.69 -5.89 27.45
N ARG A 22 -15.78 -4.95 27.20
CA ARG A 22 -15.65 -3.68 27.93
C ARG A 22 -16.00 -2.53 27.00
N ILE A 23 -16.61 -1.48 27.56
CA ILE A 23 -17.06 -0.30 26.80
C ILE A 23 -15.94 0.35 26.00
N ARG A 24 -14.71 0.44 26.54
CA ARG A 24 -13.54 0.98 25.83
C ARG A 24 -13.26 0.31 24.49
N TRP A 25 -13.53 -1.00 24.38
CA TRP A 25 -13.33 -1.73 23.13
C TRP A 25 -14.46 -1.47 22.14
N GLY A 26 -15.70 -1.31 22.63
CA GLY A 26 -16.82 -0.87 21.81
C GLY A 26 -16.60 0.54 21.25
N LEU A 27 -16.17 1.48 22.10
CA LEU A 27 -15.75 2.82 21.68
C LEU A 27 -14.60 2.76 20.67
N GLY A 28 -13.62 1.87 20.89
CA GLY A 28 -12.55 1.62 19.93
C GLY A 28 -13.08 1.17 18.56
N VAL A 29 -14.01 0.21 18.50
CA VAL A 29 -14.60 -0.26 17.23
C VAL A 29 -15.23 0.90 16.45
N TRP A 30 -16.08 1.69 17.10
CA TRP A 30 -16.79 2.79 16.44
C TRP A 30 -15.88 3.98 16.12
N GLY A 31 -14.96 4.34 17.02
CA GLY A 31 -13.99 5.41 16.81
C GLY A 31 -13.02 5.12 15.67
N PHE A 32 -12.50 3.89 15.58
CA PHE A 32 -11.65 3.48 14.46
C PHE A 32 -12.41 3.41 13.14
N LEU A 33 -13.69 3.02 13.15
CA LEU A 33 -14.54 3.07 11.96
C LEU A 33 -14.70 4.51 11.47
N ALA A 34 -15.03 5.44 12.39
CA ALA A 34 -15.20 6.86 12.07
C ALA A 34 -13.93 7.48 11.49
N ALA A 35 -12.79 7.23 12.15
CA ALA A 35 -11.49 7.72 11.68
C ALA A 35 -11.11 7.10 10.32
N GLY A 36 -11.38 5.80 10.12
CA GLY A 36 -11.11 5.12 8.86
C GLY A 36 -11.96 5.64 7.70
N LEU A 37 -13.24 5.91 7.97
CA LEU A 37 -14.17 6.53 7.03
C LEU A 37 -13.70 7.91 6.60
N LEU A 38 -13.32 8.77 7.54
CA LEU A 38 -12.85 10.13 7.22
C LEU A 38 -11.50 10.13 6.51
N THR A 39 -10.64 9.12 6.76
CA THR A 39 -9.30 9.05 6.16
C THR A 39 -9.29 8.45 4.74
N LYS A 40 -10.06 7.38 4.50
CA LYS A 40 -10.00 6.63 3.22
C LYS A 40 -11.36 6.31 2.60
N GLY A 41 -12.45 6.49 3.35
CA GLY A 41 -13.80 6.17 2.91
C GLY A 41 -14.12 4.67 2.96
N PRO A 42 -14.72 4.09 1.89
CA PRO A 42 -15.29 2.73 1.88
C PRO A 42 -14.38 1.59 2.37
N PRO A 43 -13.05 1.57 2.16
CA PRO A 43 -12.20 0.48 2.62
C PRO A 43 -12.28 0.18 4.12
N ALA A 44 -12.55 1.19 4.96
CA ALA A 44 -12.76 0.99 6.39
C ALA A 44 -14.06 0.23 6.69
N LEU A 45 -15.14 0.57 5.97
CA LEU A 45 -16.43 -0.13 6.06
C LEU A 45 -16.31 -1.58 5.59
N ILE A 46 -15.68 -1.79 4.42
CA ILE A 46 -15.50 -3.11 3.83
C ILE A 46 -14.83 -4.05 4.84
N LEU A 47 -13.71 -3.63 5.42
CA LEU A 47 -12.98 -4.47 6.35
C LEU A 47 -13.77 -4.72 7.65
N LEU A 48 -14.14 -3.65 8.36
CA LEU A 48 -14.65 -3.79 9.72
C LEU A 48 -16.11 -4.27 9.74
N SER A 49 -16.97 -3.65 8.93
CA SER A 49 -18.37 -4.05 8.81
C SER A 49 -18.49 -5.43 8.16
N GLY A 50 -17.68 -5.72 7.14
CA GLY A 50 -17.62 -7.05 6.54
C GLY A 50 -17.26 -8.12 7.57
N MET A 51 -16.25 -7.87 8.40
CA MET A 51 -15.89 -8.77 9.50
C MET A 51 -17.01 -8.91 10.54
N MET A 52 -17.70 -7.83 10.91
CA MET A 52 -18.85 -7.87 11.83
C MET A 52 -20.03 -8.66 11.25
N VAL A 53 -20.38 -8.46 9.98
CA VAL A 53 -21.42 -9.19 9.27
C VAL A 53 -21.05 -10.67 9.17
N GLY A 54 -19.82 -10.99 8.78
CA GLY A 54 -19.33 -12.37 8.74
C GLY A 54 -19.42 -13.05 10.11
N LEU A 55 -19.09 -12.34 11.20
CA LEU A 55 -19.25 -12.85 12.56
C LEU A 55 -20.73 -12.98 12.95
N ALA A 56 -21.61 -12.08 12.53
CA ALA A 56 -23.03 -12.16 12.80
C ALA A 56 -23.67 -13.38 12.13
N LEU A 57 -23.26 -13.68 10.90
CA LEU A 57 -23.77 -14.80 10.10
C LEU A 57 -23.17 -16.15 10.52
N LEU A 58 -21.87 -16.19 10.78
CA LEU A 58 -21.13 -17.47 10.88
C LEU A 58 -20.66 -17.79 12.30
N SER A 59 -20.67 -16.83 13.23
CA SER A 59 -20.18 -17.09 14.59
C SER A 59 -21.25 -17.69 15.49
N PRO A 60 -20.93 -18.76 16.25
CA PRO A 60 -21.80 -19.25 17.32
C PRO A 60 -22.10 -18.18 18.39
N HIS A 61 -21.23 -17.18 18.53
CA HIS A 61 -21.33 -16.13 19.55
C HIS A 61 -21.86 -14.79 19.00
N ARG A 62 -22.61 -14.82 17.89
CA ARG A 62 -23.13 -13.63 17.19
C ARG A 62 -23.88 -12.63 18.08
N ARG A 63 -24.59 -13.11 19.10
CA ARG A 63 -25.33 -12.25 20.05
C ARG A 63 -24.42 -11.24 20.79
N ARG A 64 -23.12 -11.54 20.95
CA ARG A 64 -22.16 -10.60 21.54
C ARG A 64 -22.03 -9.30 20.73
N LEU A 65 -22.26 -9.34 19.42
CA LEU A 65 -22.20 -8.15 18.57
C LEU A 65 -23.30 -7.15 18.88
N LEU A 66 -24.46 -7.61 19.37
CA LEU A 66 -25.55 -6.70 19.80
C LEU A 66 -25.12 -5.84 20.99
N GLY A 67 -24.20 -6.34 21.83
CA GLY A 67 -23.62 -5.57 22.92
C GLY A 67 -22.76 -4.38 22.48
N LEU A 68 -22.33 -4.33 21.20
CA LEU A 68 -21.69 -3.14 20.63
C LEU A 68 -22.68 -2.01 20.37
N ARG A 69 -23.99 -2.29 20.50
CA ARG A 69 -25.09 -1.37 20.21
C ARG A 69 -24.96 -0.75 18.81
N PRO A 70 -24.95 -1.56 17.73
CA PRO A 70 -24.73 -1.06 16.37
C PRO A 70 -25.71 0.03 15.94
N TRP A 71 -26.95 0.02 16.45
CA TRP A 71 -27.93 1.08 16.22
C TRP A 71 -27.52 2.46 16.77
N ILE A 72 -26.64 2.52 17.77
CA ILE A 72 -26.04 3.77 18.25
C ILE A 72 -24.67 3.98 17.59
N GLY A 73 -23.86 2.93 17.56
CA GLY A 73 -22.48 3.02 17.11
C GLY A 73 -22.31 3.34 15.63
N VAL A 74 -23.18 2.82 14.75
CA VAL A 74 -23.13 3.12 13.31
C VAL A 74 -23.44 4.59 13.04
N PRO A 75 -24.55 5.18 13.54
CA PRO A 75 -24.80 6.62 13.41
C PRO A 75 -23.65 7.47 13.95
N VAL A 76 -23.14 7.14 15.15
CA VAL A 76 -22.01 7.86 15.76
C VAL A 76 -20.75 7.78 14.90
N ALA A 77 -20.45 6.62 14.30
CA ALA A 77 -19.28 6.45 13.46
C ALA A 77 -19.41 7.17 12.10
N LEU A 78 -20.63 7.32 11.58
CA LEU A 78 -20.89 8.01 10.32
C LEU A 78 -21.01 9.53 10.49
N ALA A 79 -21.37 10.02 11.68
CA ALA A 79 -21.60 11.44 11.92
C ALA A 79 -20.44 12.35 11.48
N PRO A 80 -19.16 12.06 11.76
CA PRO A 80 -18.05 12.91 11.30
C PRO A 80 -17.96 13.01 9.78
N LEU A 81 -18.21 11.90 9.06
CA LEU A 81 -18.21 11.88 7.61
C LEU A 81 -19.34 12.74 7.04
N PHE A 82 -20.54 12.65 7.62
CA PHE A 82 -21.68 13.47 7.20
C PHE A 82 -21.50 14.95 7.52
N VAL A 83 -20.96 15.29 8.70
CA VAL A 83 -20.66 16.67 9.07
C VAL A 83 -19.65 17.28 8.09
N TRP A 84 -18.57 16.56 7.78
CA TRP A 84 -17.58 17.01 6.79
C TRP A 84 -18.18 17.11 5.38
N GLY A 85 -18.95 16.10 4.95
CA GLY A 85 -19.59 16.09 3.64
C GLY A 85 -20.62 17.21 3.46
N TRP A 86 -21.34 17.57 4.52
CA TRP A 86 -22.25 18.71 4.51
C TRP A 86 -21.50 20.05 4.49
N ALA A 87 -20.40 20.16 5.24
CA ALA A 87 -19.57 21.36 5.24
C ALA A 87 -18.98 21.64 3.85
N THR A 88 -18.47 20.61 3.16
CA THR A 88 -17.96 20.76 1.78
C THR A 88 -19.08 21.07 0.79
N TRP A 89 -20.24 20.42 0.93
CA TRP A 89 -21.40 20.70 0.08
C TRP A 89 -21.81 22.18 0.09
N ARG A 90 -21.74 22.85 1.25
CA ARG A 90 -22.10 24.27 1.36
C ARG A 90 -21.15 25.21 0.62
N VAL A 91 -19.93 24.77 0.30
CA VAL A 91 -18.92 25.60 -0.38
C VAL A 91 -19.19 25.67 -1.89
N ASP A 92 -19.59 24.56 -2.51
CA ASP A 92 -19.65 24.43 -3.98
C ASP A 92 -20.97 23.84 -4.50
N GLY A 93 -22.01 23.78 -3.66
CA GLY A 93 -23.29 23.18 -4.02
C GLY A 93 -23.23 21.67 -4.27
N GLY A 94 -22.24 20.98 -3.70
CA GLY A 94 -22.07 19.53 -3.81
C GLY A 94 -21.40 19.07 -5.09
N ALA A 95 -20.73 19.96 -5.82
CA ALA A 95 -19.97 19.60 -7.02
C ALA A 95 -18.85 18.60 -6.68
N PHE A 96 -18.04 18.89 -5.66
CA PHE A 96 -16.97 18.04 -5.18
C PHE A 96 -17.48 16.69 -4.66
N VAL A 97 -18.57 16.68 -3.89
CA VAL A 97 -19.13 15.43 -3.33
C VAL A 97 -19.64 14.51 -4.44
N ARG A 98 -20.33 15.05 -5.45
CA ARG A 98 -20.79 14.29 -6.63
C ARG A 98 -19.61 13.72 -7.40
N TRP A 99 -18.64 14.56 -7.74
CA TRP A 99 -17.40 14.12 -8.38
C TRP A 99 -16.69 13.02 -7.58
N MET A 100 -16.58 13.17 -6.27
CA MET A 100 -15.94 12.18 -5.41
C MET A 100 -16.71 10.85 -5.41
N VAL A 101 -18.04 10.86 -5.36
CA VAL A 101 -18.84 9.63 -5.42
C VAL A 101 -18.69 8.95 -6.78
N ASP A 102 -18.84 9.69 -7.86
CA ASP A 102 -18.75 9.17 -9.22
C ASP A 102 -17.36 8.57 -9.48
N TRP A 103 -16.31 9.35 -9.20
CA TRP A 103 -14.94 8.95 -9.43
C TRP A 103 -14.47 7.85 -8.47
N TYR A 104 -14.73 7.99 -7.17
CA TYR A 104 -14.14 7.12 -6.15
C TYR A 104 -14.91 5.80 -5.94
N ILE A 105 -16.19 5.73 -6.34
CA ILE A 105 -17.07 4.58 -6.15
C ILE A 105 -17.53 3.96 -7.48
N LEU A 106 -18.00 4.76 -8.44
CA LEU A 106 -18.60 4.24 -9.68
C LEU A 106 -17.55 3.88 -10.73
N GLU A 107 -16.60 4.76 -10.99
CA GLU A 107 -15.55 4.53 -11.99
C GLU A 107 -14.53 3.45 -11.58
N ARG A 108 -14.44 3.12 -10.28
CA ARG A 108 -13.60 2.01 -9.80
C ARG A 108 -13.98 0.64 -10.34
N ARG A 109 -15.18 0.48 -10.90
CA ARG A 109 -15.64 -0.79 -11.48
C ARG A 109 -14.91 -1.15 -12.78
N SER A 110 -14.45 -0.17 -13.54
CA SER A 110 -13.74 -0.38 -14.82
C SER A 110 -12.21 -0.44 -14.68
N GLY A 111 -11.67 -0.17 -13.48
CA GLY A 111 -10.24 -0.06 -13.23
C GLY A 111 -9.74 1.35 -13.54
N VAL A 112 -9.50 2.15 -12.50
CA VAL A 112 -9.04 3.54 -12.63
C VAL A 112 -7.53 3.55 -12.84
N PHE A 113 -7.02 4.44 -13.71
CA PHE A 113 -5.59 4.58 -14.02
C PHE A 113 -4.90 3.31 -14.53
N GLY A 114 -5.64 2.41 -15.21
CA GLY A 114 -5.06 1.18 -15.75
C GLY A 114 -4.59 0.18 -14.67
N GLN A 115 -4.94 0.38 -13.40
CA GLN A 115 -4.53 -0.45 -12.26
C GLN A 115 -5.33 -1.75 -12.19
N ARG A 116 -5.19 -2.59 -13.22
CA ARG A 116 -5.73 -3.95 -13.23
C ARG A 116 -4.64 -4.93 -12.82
N GLY A 117 -5.04 -6.01 -12.17
CA GLY A 117 -4.14 -7.12 -11.87
C GLY A 117 -4.87 -8.46 -11.93
N PRO A 118 -4.16 -9.53 -12.32
CA PRO A 118 -4.75 -10.87 -12.35
C PRO A 118 -5.10 -11.35 -10.93
N PRO A 119 -5.97 -12.35 -10.80
CA PRO A 119 -6.12 -13.09 -9.55
C PRO A 119 -4.75 -13.63 -9.07
N GLY A 120 -4.48 -13.53 -7.78
CA GLY A 120 -3.22 -13.90 -7.16
C GLY A 120 -2.20 -12.75 -7.05
N ALA A 121 -2.48 -11.56 -7.58
CA ALA A 121 -1.56 -10.43 -7.51
C ALA A 121 -1.21 -10.03 -6.06
N TYR A 122 -2.18 -10.08 -5.13
CA TYR A 122 -1.88 -9.80 -3.72
C TYR A 122 -1.15 -10.94 -3.02
N LEU A 123 -1.39 -12.19 -3.42
CA LEU A 123 -0.63 -13.33 -2.92
C LEU A 123 0.85 -13.19 -3.31
N LEU A 124 1.13 -12.78 -4.55
CA LEU A 124 2.47 -12.42 -4.98
C LEU A 124 3.02 -11.23 -4.19
N GLY A 125 2.23 -10.18 -3.99
CA GLY A 125 2.64 -9.06 -3.14
C GLY A 125 3.01 -9.49 -1.72
N PHE A 126 2.26 -10.40 -1.11
CA PHE A 126 2.57 -10.94 0.21
C PHE A 126 3.89 -11.71 0.27
N THR A 127 4.35 -12.32 -0.84
CA THR A 127 5.66 -13.00 -0.84
C THR A 127 6.79 -12.02 -0.60
N LEU A 128 6.65 -10.78 -1.09
CA LEU A 128 7.62 -9.70 -0.96
C LEU A 128 7.43 -8.92 0.37
N PHE A 129 6.21 -8.48 0.64
CA PHE A 129 5.93 -7.57 1.76
C PHE A 129 5.80 -8.27 3.12
N LEU A 130 5.69 -9.60 3.14
CA LEU A 130 5.81 -10.38 4.38
C LEU A 130 7.21 -10.99 4.53
N LEU A 131 8.21 -10.64 3.71
CA LEU A 131 9.58 -11.04 4.02
C LEU A 131 9.96 -10.48 5.41
N PRO A 132 10.53 -11.31 6.28
CA PRO A 132 11.05 -12.67 6.05
C PRO A 132 10.07 -13.83 6.34
N TRP A 133 8.86 -13.53 6.78
CA TRP A 133 7.94 -14.50 7.39
C TRP A 133 7.03 -15.26 6.42
N PHE A 134 7.00 -14.87 5.14
CA PHE A 134 6.07 -15.43 4.15
C PHE A 134 6.07 -16.97 4.10
N TRP A 135 7.24 -17.60 4.24
CA TRP A 135 7.37 -19.06 4.16
C TRP A 135 6.62 -19.84 5.23
N ILE A 136 6.27 -19.17 6.33
CA ILE A 136 5.49 -19.72 7.44
C ILE A 136 3.99 -19.68 7.11
N LEU A 137 3.57 -18.74 6.27
CA LEU A 137 2.16 -18.44 5.99
C LEU A 137 1.39 -19.64 5.40
N PRO A 138 1.88 -20.38 4.39
CA PRO A 138 1.15 -21.54 3.86
C PRO A 138 0.85 -22.58 4.95
N ALA A 139 1.82 -22.87 5.81
CA ALA A 139 1.64 -23.82 6.91
C ALA A 139 0.64 -23.29 7.96
N ALA A 140 0.68 -21.99 8.26
CA ALA A 140 -0.27 -21.34 9.17
C ALA A 140 -1.71 -21.40 8.62
N LEU A 141 -1.91 -21.16 7.32
CA LEU A 141 -3.20 -21.23 6.66
C LEU A 141 -3.74 -22.66 6.62
N VAL A 142 -2.98 -23.63 6.09
CA VAL A 142 -3.40 -25.06 6.04
C VAL A 142 -3.79 -25.57 7.43
N ARG A 143 -3.01 -25.20 8.46
CA ARG A 143 -3.30 -25.56 9.84
C ARG A 143 -4.60 -24.96 10.35
N SER A 144 -4.90 -23.72 9.98
CA SER A 144 -6.11 -23.02 10.40
C SER A 144 -7.37 -23.76 9.96
N PHE A 145 -7.33 -24.45 8.82
CA PHE A 145 -8.44 -25.27 8.33
C PHE A 145 -8.41 -26.73 8.82
N ARG A 146 -7.25 -27.25 9.24
CA ARG A 146 -7.10 -28.66 9.67
C ARG A 146 -7.87 -29.02 10.94
N ARG A 147 -8.61 -30.13 10.91
CA ARG A 147 -9.38 -30.72 12.05
C ARG A 147 -10.36 -29.70 12.68
N GLY A 148 -11.08 -28.94 11.85
CA GLY A 148 -12.11 -28.02 12.33
C GLY A 148 -11.59 -26.81 13.14
N ARG A 149 -10.27 -26.55 13.13
CA ARG A 149 -9.67 -25.43 13.89
C ARG A 149 -10.21 -24.06 13.50
N TRP A 150 -10.69 -23.91 12.29
CA TRP A 150 -11.33 -22.70 11.79
C TRP A 150 -12.58 -22.33 12.60
N ARG A 151 -13.20 -23.28 13.31
CA ARG A 151 -14.32 -23.04 14.24
C ARG A 151 -13.88 -22.44 15.58
N ARG A 152 -12.58 -22.53 15.93
CA ARG A 152 -12.08 -21.91 17.16
C ARG A 152 -12.19 -20.40 17.02
N ARG A 153 -12.87 -19.77 17.96
CA ARG A 153 -13.20 -18.34 17.94
C ARG A 153 -12.05 -17.43 17.49
N ARG A 154 -10.82 -17.62 18.02
CA ARG A 154 -9.65 -16.81 17.63
C ARG A 154 -9.28 -16.96 16.15
N VAL A 155 -9.21 -18.20 15.65
CA VAL A 155 -8.86 -18.49 14.24
C VAL A 155 -9.99 -18.03 13.33
N HIS A 156 -11.24 -18.30 13.71
CA HIS A 156 -12.43 -17.87 12.96
C HIS A 156 -12.43 -16.36 12.71
N THR A 157 -12.20 -15.54 13.75
CA THR A 157 -12.17 -14.09 13.60
C THR A 157 -10.98 -13.62 12.73
N LEU A 158 -9.81 -14.25 12.83
CA LEU A 158 -8.67 -13.93 11.95
C LEU A 158 -8.95 -14.31 10.49
N LEU A 159 -9.64 -15.43 10.23
CA LEU A 159 -10.01 -15.82 8.87
C LEU A 159 -11.05 -14.87 8.27
N LEU A 160 -12.02 -14.40 9.05
CA LEU A 160 -12.96 -13.36 8.61
C LEU A 160 -12.25 -12.03 8.36
N TRP A 161 -11.27 -11.67 9.18
CA TRP A 161 -10.40 -10.53 8.90
C TRP A 161 -9.70 -10.71 7.55
N LEU A 162 -9.08 -11.86 7.28
CA LEU A 162 -8.43 -12.11 5.99
C LEU A 162 -9.42 -12.09 4.81
N ALA A 163 -10.64 -12.61 4.99
CA ALA A 163 -11.65 -12.59 3.94
C ALA A 163 -11.97 -11.15 3.49
N TRP A 164 -12.18 -10.24 4.45
CA TRP A 164 -12.55 -8.86 4.15
C TRP A 164 -11.38 -7.90 3.95
N GLY A 165 -10.19 -8.26 4.45
CA GLY A 165 -8.96 -7.50 4.28
C GLY A 165 -8.15 -7.88 3.03
N TRP A 166 -8.39 -9.07 2.47
CA TRP A 166 -7.66 -9.57 1.31
C TRP A 166 -8.59 -10.15 0.25
N LEU A 167 -9.34 -11.22 0.57
CA LEU A 167 -10.08 -11.97 -0.47
C LEU A 167 -11.07 -11.08 -1.23
N PHE A 168 -11.75 -10.17 -0.52
CA PHE A 168 -12.62 -9.17 -1.14
C PHE A 168 -11.92 -8.35 -2.23
N TYR A 169 -10.70 -7.86 -1.98
CA TYR A 169 -9.94 -7.08 -2.96
C TYR A 169 -9.35 -7.93 -4.08
N GLU A 170 -9.07 -9.21 -3.83
CA GLU A 170 -8.63 -10.14 -4.86
C GLU A 170 -9.68 -10.28 -5.98
N LEU A 171 -10.95 -10.26 -5.59
CA LEU A 171 -12.12 -10.39 -6.47
C LEU A 171 -12.45 -9.09 -7.24
N ILE A 172 -11.83 -7.97 -6.88
CA ILE A 172 -12.05 -6.69 -7.56
C ILE A 172 -11.04 -6.52 -8.71
N PRO A 173 -11.47 -6.01 -9.89
CA PRO A 173 -10.56 -5.78 -11.01
C PRO A 173 -9.47 -4.75 -10.71
N SER A 174 -9.84 -3.65 -10.04
CA SER A 174 -8.92 -2.60 -9.63
C SER A 174 -8.02 -3.09 -8.50
N LYS A 175 -6.71 -3.24 -8.77
CA LYS A 175 -5.74 -3.74 -7.81
C LYS A 175 -4.64 -2.72 -7.55
N LEU A 176 -4.63 -2.20 -6.33
CA LEU A 176 -3.52 -1.40 -5.81
C LEU A 176 -2.88 -2.13 -4.63
N PRO A 177 -1.53 -2.22 -4.53
CA PRO A 177 -0.85 -2.96 -3.45
C PRO A 177 -1.28 -2.54 -2.05
N THR A 178 -1.70 -1.28 -1.89
CA THR A 178 -2.11 -0.73 -0.60
C THR A 178 -3.51 -1.15 -0.13
N TYR A 179 -4.31 -1.84 -0.96
CA TYR A 179 -5.65 -2.27 -0.58
C TYR A 179 -5.63 -3.37 0.47
N THR A 180 -4.69 -4.31 0.37
CA THR A 180 -4.59 -5.44 1.30
C THR A 180 -3.77 -5.14 2.55
N LEU A 181 -3.29 -3.90 2.73
CA LEU A 181 -2.60 -3.48 3.95
C LEU A 181 -3.38 -3.78 5.22
N GLY A 182 -4.72 -3.71 5.15
CA GLY A 182 -5.60 -4.07 6.25
C GLY A 182 -5.52 -5.54 6.69
N ALA A 183 -5.08 -6.46 5.82
CA ALA A 183 -4.95 -7.89 6.13
C ALA A 183 -3.66 -8.26 6.88
N TYR A 184 -2.61 -7.43 6.80
CA TYR A 184 -1.29 -7.76 7.33
C TYR A 184 -1.30 -8.11 8.82
N PRO A 185 -2.05 -7.41 9.69
CA PRO A 185 -2.10 -7.79 11.11
C PRO A 185 -2.70 -9.18 11.35
N ALA A 186 -3.72 -9.58 10.57
CA ALA A 186 -4.27 -10.92 10.66
C ALA A 186 -3.27 -11.98 10.17
N LEU A 187 -2.57 -11.72 9.06
CA LEU A 187 -1.48 -12.56 8.56
C LEU A 187 -0.38 -12.72 9.61
N ALA A 188 0.04 -11.60 10.22
CA ALA A 188 1.05 -11.57 11.27
C ALA A 188 0.63 -12.39 12.51
N PHE A 189 -0.64 -12.33 12.94
CA PHE A 189 -1.12 -13.17 14.05
C PHE A 189 -1.07 -14.66 13.71
N LEU A 190 -1.48 -15.07 12.50
CA LEU A 190 -1.43 -16.46 12.08
C LEU A 190 0.02 -16.98 12.01
N ILE A 191 0.93 -16.17 11.46
CA ILE A 191 2.37 -16.44 11.42
C ILE A 191 2.94 -16.54 12.85
N ALA A 192 2.62 -15.61 13.74
CA ALA A 192 3.10 -15.62 15.12
C ALA A 192 2.61 -16.86 15.90
N MET A 193 1.35 -17.25 15.70
CA MET A 193 0.80 -18.50 16.25
C MET A 193 1.59 -19.72 15.76
N GLU A 194 2.08 -19.67 14.52
CA GLU A 194 2.85 -20.74 13.89
C GLU A 194 4.30 -20.79 14.40
N ILE A 195 4.98 -19.64 14.47
CA ILE A 195 6.33 -19.50 15.03
C ILE A 195 6.38 -20.04 16.46
N ARG A 196 5.40 -19.69 17.31
CA ARG A 196 5.32 -20.19 18.69
C ARG A 196 5.25 -21.71 18.81
N ARG A 197 4.75 -22.40 17.77
CA ARG A 197 4.73 -23.86 17.71
C ARG A 197 6.05 -24.41 17.18
N LEU A 198 6.62 -23.79 16.13
CA LEU A 198 7.89 -24.22 15.56
C LEU A 198 9.03 -24.18 16.59
N GLY A 199 9.02 -23.24 17.53
CA GLY A 199 9.96 -23.23 18.65
C GLY A 199 9.89 -24.45 19.59
N ARG A 200 8.91 -25.35 19.41
CA ARG A 200 8.70 -26.57 20.22
C ARG A 200 8.79 -27.87 19.42
N THR A 201 8.87 -27.80 18.09
CA THR A 201 8.76 -28.98 17.22
C THR A 201 9.64 -28.83 15.98
N ARG A 202 10.20 -29.94 15.48
CA ARG A 202 10.92 -29.94 14.19
C ARG A 202 10.06 -29.43 13.02
N LEU A 203 10.71 -28.84 12.02
CA LEU A 203 10.06 -28.36 10.80
C LEU A 203 9.38 -29.51 10.04
N ALA A 204 8.06 -29.40 9.85
CA ALA A 204 7.30 -30.36 9.07
C ALA A 204 7.46 -30.12 7.56
N LYS A 205 7.01 -31.08 6.72
CA LYS A 205 7.02 -30.96 5.25
C LYS A 205 6.55 -29.59 4.70
N PRO A 206 5.39 -29.02 5.11
CA PRO A 206 4.94 -27.73 4.56
C PRO A 206 5.86 -26.56 4.92
N HIS A 207 6.55 -26.62 6.06
CA HIS A 207 7.53 -25.61 6.46
C HIS A 207 8.78 -25.67 5.59
N ARG A 208 9.26 -26.89 5.29
CA ARG A 208 10.43 -27.09 4.41
C ARG A 208 10.14 -26.60 2.99
N ALA A 209 8.96 -26.93 2.45
CA ALA A 209 8.53 -26.43 1.14
C ALA A 209 8.46 -24.90 1.13
N GLY A 210 7.87 -24.29 2.16
CA GLY A 210 7.86 -22.84 2.31
C GLY A 210 9.27 -22.24 2.36
N LEU A 211 10.19 -22.86 3.09
CA LEU A 211 11.58 -22.41 3.21
C LEU A 211 12.33 -22.46 1.87
N VAL A 212 12.08 -23.48 1.05
CA VAL A 212 12.61 -23.55 -0.33
C VAL A 212 12.09 -22.38 -1.17
N VAL A 213 10.79 -22.11 -1.12
CA VAL A 213 10.20 -20.95 -1.81
C VAL A 213 10.80 -19.64 -1.30
N HIS A 214 11.05 -19.52 0.01
CA HIS A 214 11.74 -18.35 0.58
C HIS A 214 13.14 -18.17 0.00
N GLY A 215 13.90 -19.26 -0.09
CA GLY A 215 15.23 -19.26 -0.68
C GLY A 215 15.21 -18.83 -2.14
N LEU A 216 14.23 -19.31 -2.92
CA LEU A 216 14.05 -18.89 -4.30
C LEU A 216 13.67 -17.40 -4.42
N VAL A 217 12.79 -16.89 -3.55
CA VAL A 217 12.44 -15.46 -3.52
C VAL A 217 13.65 -14.61 -3.14
N LEU A 218 14.41 -15.01 -2.12
CA LEU A 218 15.64 -14.32 -1.73
C LEU A 218 16.66 -14.33 -2.85
N LEU A 219 16.88 -15.48 -3.50
CA LEU A 219 17.77 -15.60 -4.65
C LEU A 219 17.32 -14.69 -5.81
N GLY A 220 16.02 -14.68 -6.12
CA GLY A 220 15.44 -13.82 -7.14
C GLY A 220 15.62 -12.34 -6.83
N LEU A 221 15.44 -11.92 -5.57
CA LEU A 221 15.65 -10.54 -5.14
C LEU A 221 17.13 -10.16 -5.15
N THR A 222 18.02 -11.06 -4.74
CA THR A 222 19.47 -10.88 -4.86
C THR A 222 19.86 -10.69 -6.31
N ALA A 223 19.44 -11.59 -7.21
CA ALA A 223 19.72 -11.50 -8.63
C ALA A 223 19.13 -10.22 -9.25
N ALA A 224 17.87 -9.90 -8.96
CA ALA A 224 17.24 -8.66 -9.43
C ALA A 224 17.99 -7.41 -8.95
N SER A 225 18.48 -7.41 -7.70
CA SER A 225 19.27 -6.30 -7.17
C SER A 225 20.64 -6.21 -7.84
N LEU A 226 21.33 -7.33 -8.06
CA LEU A 226 22.63 -7.33 -8.73
C LEU A 226 22.53 -7.01 -10.23
N LEU A 227 21.40 -7.31 -10.87
CA LEU A 227 21.15 -7.00 -12.28
C LEU A 227 20.56 -5.59 -12.49
N ALA A 228 19.95 -4.98 -11.47
CA ALA A 228 19.32 -3.66 -11.57
C ALA A 228 20.24 -2.58 -12.17
N PRO A 229 21.56 -2.51 -11.90
CA PRO A 229 22.46 -1.55 -12.55
C PRO A 229 22.51 -1.61 -14.08
N SER A 230 22.10 -2.72 -14.69
CA SER A 230 22.02 -2.84 -16.15
C SER A 230 20.73 -2.25 -16.74
N LEU A 231 19.77 -1.85 -15.89
CA LEU A 231 18.51 -1.26 -16.33
C LEU A 231 18.71 0.20 -16.77
N PRO A 232 18.07 0.63 -17.88
CA PRO A 232 18.09 2.02 -18.31
C PRO A 232 17.55 2.94 -17.21
N GLY A 233 18.34 3.96 -16.84
CA GLY A 233 17.93 4.96 -15.85
C GLY A 233 18.37 4.66 -14.41
N VAL A 234 19.29 3.72 -14.18
CA VAL A 234 20.03 3.65 -12.93
C VAL A 234 21.27 4.55 -13.02
N SER A 235 21.34 5.61 -12.22
CA SER A 235 22.50 6.52 -12.20
C SER A 235 23.59 6.09 -11.22
N ASN A 236 23.24 5.28 -10.22
CA ASN A 236 24.17 4.78 -9.22
C ASN A 236 23.90 3.29 -8.92
N ALA A 237 24.88 2.44 -9.21
CA ALA A 237 24.82 1.00 -9.00
C ALA A 237 25.00 0.57 -7.52
N GLY A 238 25.67 1.39 -6.71
CA GLY A 238 26.05 1.09 -5.33
C GLY A 238 24.92 0.54 -4.45
N PRO A 239 23.75 1.20 -4.34
CA PRO A 239 22.67 0.72 -3.49
C PRO A 239 22.14 -0.66 -3.90
N PHE A 240 22.05 -0.94 -5.20
CA PHE A 240 21.54 -2.20 -5.70
C PHE A 240 22.50 -3.35 -5.46
N ILE A 241 23.80 -3.11 -5.64
CA ILE A 241 24.87 -4.06 -5.31
C ILE A 241 24.88 -4.34 -3.81
N ALA A 242 24.84 -3.30 -2.97
CA ALA A 242 24.80 -3.43 -1.52
C ALA A 242 23.57 -4.21 -1.04
N ALA A 243 22.38 -3.92 -1.59
CA ALA A 243 21.15 -4.66 -1.32
C ALA A 243 21.26 -6.15 -1.69
N GLY A 244 21.84 -6.45 -2.86
CA GLY A 244 22.06 -7.82 -3.32
C GLY A 244 22.99 -8.61 -2.41
N PHE A 245 24.15 -8.04 -2.06
CA PHE A 245 25.08 -8.69 -1.11
C PHE A 245 24.50 -8.83 0.29
N TRP A 246 23.74 -7.83 0.76
CA TRP A 246 23.06 -7.91 2.06
C TRP A 246 22.06 -9.07 2.11
N LEU A 247 21.22 -9.21 1.09
CA LEU A 247 20.28 -10.34 0.97
C LEU A 247 21.02 -11.68 0.87
N LEU A 248 22.11 -11.75 0.08
CA LEU A 248 22.90 -12.96 -0.06
C LEU A 248 23.52 -13.40 1.27
N LEU A 249 24.20 -12.50 1.96
CA LEU A 249 24.95 -12.81 3.18
C LEU A 249 24.00 -13.00 4.37
N VAL A 250 23.17 -11.99 4.68
CA VAL A 250 22.32 -11.99 5.87
C VAL A 250 21.09 -12.87 5.68
N GLY A 251 20.46 -12.82 4.50
CA GLY A 251 19.34 -13.68 4.14
C GLY A 251 19.79 -15.14 4.00
N GLY A 252 20.93 -15.39 3.34
CA GLY A 252 21.54 -16.71 3.25
C GLY A 252 21.91 -17.30 4.62
N ALA A 253 22.52 -16.51 5.50
CA ALA A 253 22.78 -16.92 6.89
C ALA A 253 21.48 -17.29 7.62
N GLY A 254 20.40 -16.52 7.44
CA GLY A 254 19.08 -16.83 7.96
C GLY A 254 18.56 -18.20 7.52
N LEU A 255 18.63 -18.51 6.22
CA LEU A 255 18.23 -19.81 5.68
C LEU A 255 19.07 -20.96 6.25
N VAL A 256 20.39 -20.81 6.34
CA VAL A 256 21.30 -21.82 6.89
C VAL A 256 21.00 -22.09 8.36
N LEU A 257 20.80 -21.04 9.17
CA LEU A 257 20.46 -21.16 10.58
C LEU A 257 19.11 -21.86 10.79
N ILE A 258 18.09 -21.53 10.00
CA ILE A 258 16.79 -22.23 10.03
C ILE A 258 16.97 -23.71 9.65
N GLY A 259 17.75 -24.00 8.61
CA GLY A 259 18.08 -25.37 8.19
C GLY A 259 18.82 -26.18 9.27
N ARG A 260 19.66 -25.52 10.07
CA ARG A 260 20.35 -26.10 11.23
C ARG A 260 19.49 -26.17 12.50
N ASN A 261 18.18 -25.95 12.40
CA ASN A 261 17.23 -25.90 13.52
C ASN A 261 17.48 -24.78 14.55
N ARG A 262 18.30 -23.77 14.24
CA ARG A 262 18.50 -22.56 15.06
C ARG A 262 17.45 -21.51 14.70
N LEU A 263 16.17 -21.85 14.95
CA LEU A 263 15.03 -21.08 14.44
C LEU A 263 15.03 -19.62 14.89
N GLN A 264 15.29 -19.34 16.17
CA GLN A 264 15.22 -17.95 16.68
C GLN A 264 16.24 -17.05 16.00
N GLU A 265 17.48 -17.51 15.90
CA GLU A 265 18.57 -16.77 15.26
C GLU A 265 18.35 -16.65 13.75
N GLY A 266 17.90 -17.71 13.10
CA GLY A 266 17.61 -17.68 11.67
C GLY A 266 16.43 -16.76 11.31
N LEU A 267 15.39 -16.71 12.15
CA LEU A 267 14.30 -15.73 12.05
C LEU A 267 14.82 -14.30 12.27
N GLY A 268 15.71 -14.10 13.26
CA GLY A 268 16.36 -12.82 13.53
C GLY A 268 17.22 -12.33 12.35
N ALA A 269 18.06 -13.19 11.79
CA ALA A 269 18.87 -12.90 10.60
C ALA A 269 17.98 -12.59 9.40
N SER A 270 16.90 -13.35 9.17
CA SER A 270 15.99 -13.07 8.07
C SER A 270 15.26 -11.72 8.24
N ALA A 271 14.95 -11.31 9.47
CA ALA A 271 14.37 -10.00 9.78
C ALA A 271 15.37 -8.87 9.51
N ALA A 272 16.62 -9.04 9.93
CA ALA A 272 17.71 -8.11 9.62
C ALA A 272 17.95 -8.01 8.11
N ALA A 273 17.91 -9.13 7.39
CA ALA A 273 18.02 -9.16 5.93
C ALA A 273 16.93 -8.32 5.27
N SER A 274 15.67 -8.52 5.68
CA SER A 274 14.52 -7.81 5.11
C SER A 274 14.53 -6.33 5.46
N LEU A 275 14.85 -5.97 6.71
CA LEU A 275 14.93 -4.58 7.15
C LEU A 275 16.07 -3.83 6.45
N GLY A 276 17.28 -4.42 6.42
CA GLY A 276 18.42 -3.80 5.75
C GLY A 276 18.19 -3.69 4.25
N PHE A 277 17.56 -4.67 3.60
CA PHE A 277 17.14 -4.57 2.21
C PHE A 277 16.19 -3.39 2.00
N LEU A 278 15.15 -3.24 2.83
CA LEU A 278 14.22 -2.11 2.72
C LEU A 278 14.91 -0.75 2.96
N VAL A 279 15.81 -0.67 3.95
CA VAL A 279 16.56 0.57 4.24
C VAL A 279 17.47 0.94 3.07
N ILE A 280 18.26 0.00 2.56
CA ILE A 280 19.16 0.24 1.42
C ILE A 280 18.35 0.56 0.17
N TYR A 281 17.36 -0.27 -0.15
CA TYR A 281 16.58 -0.13 -1.37
C TYR A 281 15.72 1.13 -1.37
N CYS A 282 14.95 1.40 -0.31
CA CYS A 282 14.09 2.59 -0.27
C CYS A 282 14.87 3.87 0.07
N GLY A 283 15.87 3.80 0.94
CA GLY A 283 16.63 4.97 1.39
C GLY A 283 17.71 5.41 0.41
N TRP A 284 18.30 4.48 -0.35
CA TRP A 284 19.41 4.78 -1.26
C TRP A 284 19.15 4.32 -2.70
N GLY A 285 18.53 3.16 -2.91
CA GLY A 285 18.23 2.63 -4.24
C GLY A 285 17.16 3.41 -5.01
N VAL A 286 16.02 3.72 -4.39
CA VAL A 286 14.92 4.45 -5.03
C VAL A 286 15.37 5.86 -5.46
N PRO A 287 16.09 6.66 -4.64
CA PRO A 287 16.66 7.93 -5.09
C PRO A 287 17.70 7.80 -6.22
N ALA A 288 18.35 6.64 -6.36
CA ALA A 288 19.32 6.36 -7.42
C ALA A 288 18.66 5.93 -8.76
N LEU A 289 17.34 5.68 -8.77
CA LEU A 289 16.56 5.58 -10.00
C LEU A 289 16.35 7.00 -10.51
N THR A 290 16.87 7.30 -11.71
CA THR A 290 16.86 8.62 -12.37
C THR A 290 15.51 9.37 -12.32
N SER A 291 15.56 10.66 -12.69
CA SER A 291 14.46 11.62 -12.91
C SER A 291 13.18 11.08 -13.60
N ARG A 292 13.20 9.91 -14.23
CA ARG A 292 12.03 9.25 -14.84
C ARG A 292 10.91 8.93 -13.84
N LEU A 293 11.21 8.61 -12.57
CA LEU A 293 10.18 8.39 -11.54
C LEU A 293 9.70 9.69 -10.89
N HIS A 294 10.48 10.76 -11.03
CA HIS A 294 10.24 12.07 -10.45
C HIS A 294 9.96 13.12 -11.54
N THR A 295 9.37 12.72 -12.67
CA THR A 295 9.17 13.60 -13.83
C THR A 295 8.52 14.93 -13.45
N THR A 296 7.48 14.92 -12.60
CA THR A 296 6.86 16.17 -12.09
C THR A 296 7.86 17.07 -11.37
N ALA A 297 8.67 16.51 -10.47
CA ALA A 297 9.63 17.26 -9.67
C ALA A 297 10.79 17.77 -10.55
N THR A 298 11.29 16.94 -11.47
CA THR A 298 12.34 17.32 -12.42
C THR A 298 11.87 18.45 -13.33
N VAL A 299 10.65 18.35 -13.90
CA VAL A 299 10.08 19.43 -14.71
C VAL A 299 9.95 20.72 -13.91
N ALA A 300 9.48 20.65 -12.66
CA ALA A 300 9.35 21.84 -11.81
C ALA A 300 10.71 22.46 -11.44
N GLU A 301 11.70 21.65 -11.06
CA GLU A 301 13.04 22.11 -10.69
C GLU A 301 13.79 22.72 -11.88
N GLU A 302 13.75 22.06 -13.04
CA GLU A 302 14.34 22.60 -14.27
C GLU A 302 13.67 23.90 -14.71
N THR A 303 12.33 23.98 -14.61
CA THR A 303 11.62 25.26 -14.88
C THR A 303 12.09 26.34 -13.92
N ARG A 304 12.29 26.01 -12.64
CA ARG A 304 12.78 26.95 -11.63
C ARG A 304 14.23 27.40 -11.86
N ARG A 305 15.08 26.54 -12.42
CA ARG A 305 16.46 26.91 -12.82
C ARG A 305 16.46 27.91 -13.97
N LEU A 306 15.50 27.81 -14.87
CA LEU A 306 15.37 28.66 -16.05
C LEU A 306 14.60 29.97 -15.78
N ALA A 307 13.72 29.97 -14.78
CA ALA A 307 12.81 31.06 -14.48
C ALA A 307 13.18 31.84 -13.20
N PRO A 308 13.00 33.17 -13.19
CA PRO A 308 13.14 33.96 -11.97
C PRO A 308 12.07 33.58 -10.93
N PRO A 309 12.28 33.91 -9.64
CA PRO A 309 11.27 33.72 -8.60
C PRO A 309 9.95 34.39 -8.99
N HIS A 310 8.83 33.73 -8.68
CA HIS A 310 7.46 34.19 -8.94
C HIS A 310 7.03 34.25 -10.41
N ALA A 311 7.88 33.84 -11.36
CA ALA A 311 7.50 33.74 -12.76
C ALA A 311 6.25 32.88 -12.96
N THR A 312 5.42 33.29 -13.90
CA THR A 312 4.20 32.59 -14.28
C THR A 312 4.52 31.46 -15.25
N VAL A 313 3.90 30.29 -15.04
CA VAL A 313 4.13 29.10 -15.86
C VAL A 313 2.80 28.54 -16.37
N ALA A 314 2.61 28.56 -17.67
CA ALA A 314 1.45 27.97 -18.33
C ALA A 314 1.52 26.45 -18.25
N VAL A 315 0.55 25.84 -17.56
CA VAL A 315 0.40 24.38 -17.43
C VAL A 315 -0.91 23.94 -18.11
N PRO A 316 -0.83 23.38 -19.33
CA PRO A 316 -1.99 22.86 -20.05
C PRO A 316 -2.75 21.80 -19.22
N PRO A 317 -4.10 21.78 -19.24
CA PRO A 317 -4.90 20.80 -18.50
C PRO A 317 -4.61 19.33 -18.85
N ARG A 318 -4.10 19.06 -20.06
CA ARG A 318 -3.85 17.70 -20.58
C ARG A 318 -2.38 17.29 -20.55
N LEU A 319 -1.54 17.99 -19.77
CA LEU A 319 -0.11 17.68 -19.68
C LEU A 319 0.19 16.33 -18.99
N GLY A 320 -0.81 15.67 -18.37
CA GLY A 320 -0.67 14.37 -17.71
C GLY A 320 0.26 14.36 -16.50
N LEU A 321 0.59 15.54 -15.96
CA LEU A 321 1.27 15.71 -14.67
C LEU A 321 0.33 16.48 -13.72
N PRO A 322 -0.68 15.83 -13.13
CA PRO A 322 -1.72 16.52 -12.33
C PRO A 322 -1.16 17.21 -11.08
N SER A 323 -0.01 16.75 -10.57
CA SER A 323 0.68 17.37 -9.43
C SER A 323 1.67 18.47 -9.81
N LEU A 324 1.87 18.75 -11.10
CA LEU A 324 2.83 19.76 -11.55
C LEU A 324 2.53 21.17 -11.07
N PRO A 325 1.27 21.67 -11.08
CA PRO A 325 0.97 23.00 -10.54
C PRO A 325 1.45 23.15 -9.10
N LEU A 326 1.16 22.16 -8.24
CA LEU A 326 1.61 22.16 -6.85
C LEU A 326 3.14 22.14 -6.72
N ALA A 327 3.81 21.31 -7.53
CA ALA A 327 5.28 21.23 -7.53
C ALA A 327 5.94 22.55 -7.97
N LEU A 328 5.36 23.24 -8.96
CA LEU A 328 5.81 24.57 -9.40
C LEU A 328 5.64 25.60 -8.27
N THR A 329 4.49 25.59 -7.59
CA THR A 329 4.25 26.47 -6.44
C THR A 329 5.25 26.24 -5.31
N TRP A 330 5.59 24.99 -4.99
CA TRP A 330 6.63 24.68 -4.01
C TRP A 330 8.03 25.15 -4.42
N ASN A 331 8.28 25.31 -5.71
CA ASN A 331 9.51 25.89 -6.24
C ASN A 331 9.46 27.42 -6.36
N GLY A 332 8.39 28.07 -5.89
CA GLY A 332 8.23 29.52 -5.93
C GLY A 332 7.81 30.06 -7.30
N LEU A 333 7.18 29.23 -8.14
CA LEU A 333 6.62 29.61 -9.44
C LEU A 333 5.09 29.65 -9.38
N THR A 334 4.48 30.45 -10.25
CA THR A 334 3.01 30.65 -10.26
C THR A 334 2.39 29.90 -11.42
N PRO A 335 1.79 28.70 -11.20
CA PRO A 335 1.15 27.97 -12.28
C PRO A 335 -0.13 28.68 -12.72
N VAL A 336 -0.29 28.87 -14.03
CA VAL A 336 -1.49 29.49 -14.64
C VAL A 336 -2.02 28.60 -15.77
N LEU A 337 -3.31 28.73 -16.05
CA LEU A 337 -3.96 28.06 -17.19
C LEU A 337 -3.83 28.86 -18.49
N ASP A 338 -3.38 30.10 -18.39
CA ASP A 338 -3.45 31.10 -19.45
C ASP A 338 -2.28 31.03 -20.43
N SER A 339 -2.50 31.47 -21.67
CA SER A 339 -1.47 31.41 -22.73
C SER A 339 -0.42 32.53 -22.65
N LEU A 340 -0.62 33.54 -21.79
CA LEU A 340 0.21 34.72 -21.62
C LEU A 340 1.22 34.60 -20.45
N ALA A 341 1.62 33.39 -20.10
CA ALA A 341 2.56 33.15 -19.01
C ALA A 341 4.02 33.37 -19.45
N ASP A 342 4.90 33.74 -18.52
CA ASP A 342 6.33 33.97 -18.74
C ASP A 342 7.06 32.72 -19.25
N TYR A 343 6.57 31.53 -18.92
CA TYR A 343 7.06 30.24 -19.40
C TYR A 343 5.90 29.30 -19.74
N ARG A 344 6.14 28.36 -20.66
CA ARG A 344 5.14 27.36 -21.04
C ARG A 344 5.74 25.95 -21.06
N ILE A 345 4.97 24.98 -20.55
CA ILE A 345 5.33 23.57 -20.59
C ILE A 345 4.40 22.85 -21.58
N THR A 346 4.97 22.08 -22.50
CA THR A 346 4.21 21.32 -23.50
C THR A 346 4.72 19.88 -23.63
N THR A 347 3.85 18.98 -24.09
CA THR A 347 4.19 17.61 -24.51
C THR A 347 4.12 17.42 -26.02
N GLU A 348 3.86 18.49 -26.77
CA GLU A 348 3.90 18.50 -28.24
C GLU A 348 5.16 19.21 -28.71
N PRO A 349 5.81 18.75 -29.79
CA PRO A 349 7.02 19.38 -30.32
C PRO A 349 6.76 20.86 -30.63
N PRO A 350 7.46 21.80 -29.98
CA PRO A 350 7.25 23.22 -30.21
C PRO A 350 7.83 23.66 -31.55
N SER A 351 7.19 24.65 -32.19
CA SER A 351 7.73 25.33 -33.37
C SER A 351 8.89 26.28 -33.03
N GLN A 352 8.97 26.72 -31.77
CA GLN A 352 10.05 27.58 -31.25
C GLN A 352 11.12 26.74 -30.53
N ALA A 353 12.36 27.24 -30.52
CA ALA A 353 13.46 26.58 -29.84
C ALA A 353 13.15 26.41 -28.33
N PRO A 354 13.20 25.18 -27.78
CA PRO A 354 12.95 24.95 -26.38
C PRO A 354 14.12 25.42 -25.51
N LEU A 355 13.81 25.94 -24.32
CA LEU A 355 14.81 26.28 -23.31
C LEU A 355 15.40 25.02 -22.66
N SER A 356 14.57 23.99 -22.49
CA SER A 356 15.00 22.68 -21.98
C SER A 356 14.07 21.58 -22.45
N VAL A 357 14.61 20.37 -22.51
CA VAL A 357 13.91 19.15 -22.94
C VAL A 357 14.11 18.09 -21.86
N ILE A 358 13.01 17.57 -21.35
CA ILE A 358 13.01 16.61 -20.25
C ILE A 358 12.31 15.35 -20.72
N ASP A 359 13.06 14.25 -20.77
CA ASP A 359 12.50 12.92 -20.98
C ASP A 359 11.93 12.39 -19.66
N GLY A 360 10.64 12.13 -19.65
CA GLY A 360 9.89 11.66 -18.50
C GLY A 360 9.08 10.40 -18.79
N TRP A 361 8.33 9.98 -17.79
CA TRP A 361 7.43 8.83 -17.87
C TRP A 361 6.05 9.23 -17.37
N MET A 362 4.99 8.91 -18.13
CA MET A 362 3.61 9.03 -17.66
C MET A 362 3.15 7.70 -17.05
N PRO A 363 3.04 7.59 -15.72
CA PRO A 363 2.74 6.31 -15.06
C PRO A 363 1.33 5.79 -15.40
N ASP A 364 0.39 6.70 -15.63
CA ASP A 364 -1.02 6.42 -15.95
C ASP A 364 -1.22 5.91 -17.39
N ARG A 365 -0.26 6.17 -18.30
CA ARG A 365 -0.31 5.73 -19.71
C ARG A 365 0.80 4.73 -20.09
N GLY A 366 1.73 4.44 -19.18
CA GLY A 366 2.81 3.47 -19.40
C GLY A 366 3.70 3.79 -20.60
N ARG A 367 3.87 5.07 -20.93
CA ARG A 367 4.65 5.52 -22.09
C ARG A 367 5.68 6.57 -21.70
N ALA A 368 6.82 6.54 -22.39
CA ALA A 368 7.78 7.63 -22.36
C ALA A 368 7.13 8.89 -22.94
N VAL A 369 7.35 10.03 -22.30
CA VAL A 369 6.84 11.32 -22.74
C VAL A 369 7.95 12.34 -22.62
N ARG A 370 8.06 13.22 -23.60
CA ARG A 370 9.00 14.33 -23.60
C ARG A 370 8.25 15.61 -23.22
N TYR A 371 8.85 16.39 -22.34
CA TYR A 371 8.35 17.69 -21.93
C TYR A 371 9.31 18.76 -22.42
N TRP A 372 8.76 19.80 -23.02
CA TRP A 372 9.52 20.96 -23.48
C TRP A 372 9.16 22.16 -22.63
N ILE A 373 10.19 22.83 -22.10
CA ILE A 373 10.06 24.11 -21.40
C ILE A 373 10.39 25.21 -22.39
N LEU A 374 9.51 26.20 -22.47
CA LEU A 374 9.56 27.28 -23.43
C LEU A 374 9.49 28.63 -22.71
N ALA A 375 10.10 29.65 -23.31
CA ALA A 375 9.78 31.03 -22.95
C ALA A 375 8.32 31.34 -23.34
N GLY A 376 7.69 32.17 -22.53
CA GLY A 376 6.41 32.82 -22.79
C GLY A 376 6.45 33.65 -24.07
N ARG A 377 5.27 33.88 -24.65
CA ARG A 377 5.12 34.79 -25.80
C ARG A 377 4.81 36.20 -25.34
#